data_AF-A0A6H1ZSS3-F1
#
_entry.id   AF-A0A6H1ZSS3-F1
#
_cell.length_a   1.000
_cell.length_b   1.000
_cell.length_c   1.000
_cell.angle_alpha   90.00
_cell.angle_beta   90.00
_cell.angle_gamma   90.00
#
_symmetry.space_group_name_H-M   'P 1'
#
loop_
_entity.id
_entity.type
_entity.pdbx_description
1 polymer ?
#
loop_
_entity_poly.entity_id
_entity_poly.type
_entity_poly.pdbx_seq_one_letter_code
_entity_poly.pdbx_strand_id
1 'polypeptide(L)'
;MATTPFSVADGLYIKDDFFSNEGVADTTAGELGWELVTIGNASTTAYLVTTNVGEGEFGVLRDTTAATADGDGEVYRLDEDNIVLGSKGGRFRARVRLADQIASNNFRIGLQDSVTATSPTVGIWIDCDGGVLSLQADSADHGDVSAAAAGVGTLTSGTTMVVTTWHDIEVRFDGENANGGPDSAQMYVDGELAAKLDGTIVIDNDEEMELSIVHWQDSGGALAVELDIDYIELFLAR
;
A
#
# COMPACT_ATOMS: atom_id res chain seq x y z
N MET A 1 -2.81 -22.22 11.79
CA MET A 1 -4.08 -22.71 11.19
C MET A 1 -3.77 -23.06 9.75
N ALA A 2 -4.15 -24.26 9.28
CA ALA A 2 -3.90 -24.66 7.90
C ALA A 2 -4.95 -24.01 6.98
N THR A 3 -4.52 -23.07 6.15
CA THR A 3 -5.32 -22.54 5.02
C THR A 3 -5.24 -23.56 3.89
N THR A 4 -6.35 -24.25 3.63
CA THR A 4 -6.54 -24.95 2.36
C THR A 4 -6.44 -23.96 1.19
N PRO A 5 -5.97 -24.40 0.00
CA PRO A 5 -5.63 -23.50 -1.08
C PRO A 5 -6.88 -22.80 -1.59
N PHE A 6 -6.72 -21.51 -1.86
CA PHE A 6 -7.63 -20.68 -2.61
C PHE A 6 -8.15 -21.39 -3.87
N SER A 7 -9.47 -21.44 -4.07
CA SER A 7 -10.05 -21.89 -5.33
C SER A 7 -10.16 -20.71 -6.29
N VAL A 8 -9.97 -20.94 -7.59
CA VAL A 8 -10.27 -19.94 -8.64
C VAL A 8 -11.73 -19.48 -8.61
N ALA A 9 -12.61 -20.28 -7.98
CA ALA A 9 -14.00 -19.89 -7.75
C ALA A 9 -14.16 -18.81 -6.67
N ASP A 10 -13.18 -18.67 -5.76
CA ASP A 10 -13.22 -17.71 -4.66
C ASP A 10 -12.77 -16.31 -5.12
N GLY A 11 -11.98 -16.24 -6.20
CA GLY A 11 -11.67 -15.02 -6.92
C GLY A 11 -10.20 -14.89 -7.34
N LEU A 12 -9.58 -13.73 -7.09
CA LEU A 12 -8.15 -13.50 -7.24
C LEU A 12 -7.49 -13.41 -5.86
N TYR A 13 -6.33 -14.06 -5.70
CA TYR A 13 -5.49 -13.91 -4.52
C TYR A 13 -4.04 -13.75 -4.94
N ILE A 14 -3.45 -12.62 -4.55
CA ILE A 14 -2.06 -12.25 -4.79
C ILE A 14 -1.39 -12.13 -3.42
N LYS A 15 -0.15 -12.62 -3.31
CA LYS A 15 0.69 -12.42 -2.13
C LYS A 15 2.16 -12.36 -2.50
N ASP A 16 2.90 -11.51 -1.81
CA ASP A 16 4.36 -11.49 -1.83
C ASP A 16 4.83 -11.30 -0.39
N ASP A 17 5.72 -12.16 0.08
CA ASP A 17 6.31 -12.10 1.42
C ASP A 17 7.76 -11.63 1.40
N PHE A 18 8.27 -11.22 0.22
CA PHE A 18 9.62 -10.70 0.00
C PHE A 18 10.75 -11.53 0.65
N PHE A 19 10.46 -12.80 0.98
CA PHE A 19 11.36 -13.69 1.69
C PHE A 19 12.52 -14.12 0.80
N SER A 20 12.22 -14.34 -0.48
CA SER A 20 13.19 -14.73 -1.49
C SER A 20 13.05 -13.87 -2.74
N ASN A 21 14.19 -13.57 -3.37
CA ASN A 21 14.21 -12.99 -4.70
C ASN A 21 15.22 -13.79 -5.52
N GLU A 22 14.83 -14.28 -6.70
CA GLU A 22 15.78 -14.90 -7.63
C GLU A 22 16.67 -13.85 -8.34
N GLY A 23 16.39 -12.55 -8.20
CA GLY A 23 17.36 -11.49 -8.45
C GLY A 23 16.74 -10.09 -8.48
N VAL A 24 17.40 -9.14 -7.80
CA VAL A 24 17.28 -7.70 -8.13
C VAL A 24 18.05 -7.50 -9.44
N ALA A 25 17.47 -7.94 -10.54
CA ALA A 25 17.75 -7.27 -11.80
C ALA A 25 17.11 -5.89 -11.67
N ASP A 26 17.78 -4.83 -12.10
CA ASP A 26 17.46 -3.41 -11.85
C ASP A 26 16.04 -2.94 -12.25
N THR A 27 15.15 -3.84 -12.65
CA THR A 27 13.79 -3.56 -13.11
C THR A 27 12.68 -4.31 -12.35
N THR A 28 12.99 -5.29 -11.48
CA THR A 28 11.95 -6.08 -10.79
C THR A 28 12.25 -6.41 -9.32
N ALA A 29 11.21 -6.47 -8.50
CA ALA A 29 11.23 -6.90 -7.10
C ALA A 29 10.28 -8.07 -6.81
N GLY A 30 10.57 -8.86 -5.77
CA GLY A 30 9.67 -9.84 -5.18
C GLY A 30 9.55 -11.13 -5.97
N GLU A 31 8.83 -12.11 -5.42
CA GLU A 31 8.58 -13.39 -6.09
C GLU A 31 7.64 -13.22 -7.29
N LEU A 32 6.83 -12.16 -7.29
CA LEU A 32 5.90 -11.85 -8.35
C LEU A 32 6.50 -10.99 -9.48
N GLY A 33 7.73 -10.49 -9.33
CA GLY A 33 8.38 -9.65 -10.34
C GLY A 33 7.75 -8.27 -10.50
N TRP A 34 7.43 -7.61 -9.39
CA TRP A 34 6.95 -6.24 -9.30
C TRP A 34 7.81 -5.31 -10.14
N GLU A 35 7.19 -4.53 -11.03
CA GLU A 35 7.89 -3.52 -11.82
C GLU A 35 8.28 -2.34 -10.93
N LEU A 36 9.51 -1.84 -11.11
CA LEU A 36 10.02 -0.65 -10.43
C LEU A 36 9.95 0.57 -11.35
N VAL A 37 9.29 1.63 -10.88
CA VAL A 37 9.21 2.93 -11.56
C VAL A 37 9.73 4.03 -10.64
N THR A 38 10.83 4.65 -11.05
CA THR A 38 11.45 5.75 -10.30
C THR A 38 10.61 7.02 -10.33
N ILE A 39 10.42 7.63 -9.16
CA ILE A 39 9.85 8.97 -9.01
C ILE A 39 11.02 9.95 -8.81
N GLY A 40 11.23 10.87 -9.75
CA GLY A 40 12.34 11.82 -9.66
C GLY A 40 13.71 11.16 -9.82
N ASN A 41 14.43 10.98 -8.72
CA ASN A 41 15.74 10.31 -8.67
C ASN A 41 15.63 8.88 -8.10
N ALA A 42 16.48 7.98 -8.60
CA ALA A 42 16.43 6.55 -8.30
C ALA A 42 16.62 6.26 -6.80
N SER A 43 15.66 5.53 -6.25
CA SER A 43 15.76 4.98 -4.89
C SER A 43 16.65 3.74 -4.87
N THR A 44 17.02 3.29 -3.67
CA THR A 44 17.76 2.05 -3.48
C THR A 44 16.85 1.00 -2.85
N THR A 45 16.55 -0.04 -3.62
CA THR A 45 15.83 -1.21 -3.13
C THR A 45 16.80 -2.28 -2.61
N ALA A 46 16.53 -2.82 -1.43
CA ALA A 46 17.34 -3.86 -0.80
C ALA A 46 16.48 -4.97 -0.17
N TYR A 47 16.93 -6.22 -0.30
CA TYR A 47 16.35 -7.36 0.42
C TYR A 47 17.14 -7.61 1.70
N LEU A 48 16.47 -7.38 2.83
CA LEU A 48 17.05 -7.59 4.14
C LEU A 48 16.76 -9.02 4.60
N VAL A 49 17.56 -9.97 4.11
CA VAL A 49 17.52 -11.37 4.57
C VAL A 49 18.42 -11.54 5.79
N THR A 50 18.03 -11.10 6.99
CA THR A 50 18.90 -11.36 8.15
C THR A 50 18.19 -11.44 9.49
N THR A 51 18.82 -12.14 10.43
CA THR A 51 18.52 -12.33 11.86
C THR A 51 18.40 -11.05 12.72
N ASN A 52 18.33 -9.87 12.11
CA ASN A 52 18.46 -8.56 12.78
C ASN A 52 17.26 -7.61 12.59
N VAL A 53 16.21 -8.02 11.88
CA VAL A 53 15.04 -7.15 11.61
C VAL A 53 13.98 -7.22 12.72
N GLY A 54 13.97 -8.34 13.45
CA GLY A 54 13.05 -8.70 14.53
C GLY A 54 13.12 -10.23 14.74
N GLU A 55 12.68 -10.72 15.90
CA GLU A 55 12.59 -12.17 16.13
C GLU A 55 11.44 -12.76 15.27
N GLY A 56 11.76 -13.60 14.29
CA GLY A 56 10.78 -14.31 13.46
C GLY A 56 10.45 -13.71 12.09
N GLU A 57 11.14 -12.64 11.68
CA GLU A 57 10.99 -12.03 10.36
C GLU A 57 12.04 -12.59 9.40
N PHE A 58 11.55 -13.19 8.32
CA PHE A 58 12.39 -13.83 7.31
C PHE A 58 12.19 -13.07 5.99
N GLY A 59 13.12 -12.15 5.69
CA GLY A 59 13.13 -11.35 4.48
C GLY A 59 12.18 -10.15 4.54
N VAL A 60 12.71 -8.98 4.21
CA VAL A 60 12.00 -7.70 4.19
C VAL A 60 12.47 -6.96 2.94
N LEU A 61 11.52 -6.38 2.20
CA LEU A 61 11.84 -5.39 1.17
C LEU A 61 12.06 -4.04 1.85
N ARG A 62 13.25 -3.48 1.70
CA ARG A 62 13.52 -2.09 2.07
C ARG A 62 13.58 -1.25 0.82
N ASP A 63 12.81 -0.18 0.81
CA ASP A 63 13.03 0.94 -0.11
C ASP A 63 13.70 2.11 0.63
N THR A 64 14.64 2.76 -0.02
CA THR A 64 15.38 3.91 0.50
C THR A 64 15.39 5.00 -0.54
N THR A 65 14.67 6.09 -0.29
CA THR A 65 14.53 7.17 -1.27
C THR A 65 15.87 7.83 -1.60
N ALA A 66 15.95 8.49 -2.76
CA ALA A 66 17.11 9.30 -3.07
C ALA A 66 17.21 10.53 -2.14
N ALA A 67 18.41 10.77 -1.59
CA ALA A 67 18.70 11.93 -0.75
C ALA A 67 18.96 13.20 -1.59
N THR A 68 18.05 13.57 -2.49
CA THR A 68 18.28 14.64 -3.47
C THR A 68 17.21 15.73 -3.47
N ALA A 69 15.97 15.44 -3.84
CA ALA A 69 14.93 16.42 -4.12
C ALA A 69 13.54 15.94 -3.73
N ASP A 70 12.66 16.88 -3.38
CA ASP A 70 11.28 16.60 -2.97
C ASP A 70 10.52 15.81 -4.03
N GLY A 71 9.79 14.80 -3.56
CA GLY A 71 9.07 13.85 -4.40
C GLY A 71 9.94 12.70 -4.91
N ASP A 72 11.22 12.62 -4.56
CA ASP A 72 12.05 11.46 -4.90
C ASP A 72 11.56 10.20 -4.20
N GLY A 73 11.50 9.10 -4.94
CA GLY A 73 10.89 7.87 -4.48
C GLY A 73 10.85 6.77 -5.53
N GLU A 74 10.08 5.73 -5.24
CA GLU A 74 9.92 4.56 -6.11
C GLU A 74 8.47 4.05 -6.05
N VAL A 75 8.03 3.47 -7.15
CA VAL A 75 6.78 2.72 -7.25
C VAL A 75 7.08 1.27 -7.56
N TYR A 76 6.48 0.38 -6.78
CA TYR A 76 6.42 -1.05 -7.02
C TYR A 76 5.00 -1.38 -7.46
N ARG A 77 4.83 -1.82 -8.70
CA ARG A 77 3.51 -2.10 -9.26
C ARG A 77 3.43 -3.49 -9.88
N LEU A 78 2.23 -4.04 -9.88
CA LEU A 78 1.96 -5.38 -10.38
C LEU A 78 0.77 -5.33 -11.35
N ASP A 79 1.02 -5.80 -12.57
CA ASP A 79 0.05 -5.87 -13.67
C ASP A 79 -0.67 -4.54 -13.96
N GLU A 80 0.06 -3.57 -14.53
CA GLU A 80 -0.41 -2.22 -14.91
C GLU A 80 -1.82 -2.19 -15.52
N ASP A 81 -2.72 -1.42 -14.89
CA ASP A 81 -4.09 -1.11 -15.32
C ASP A 81 -4.98 -2.34 -15.59
N ASN A 82 -4.74 -3.47 -14.91
CA ASN A 82 -5.50 -4.71 -15.16
C ASN A 82 -6.53 -5.06 -14.08
N ILE A 83 -6.73 -4.21 -13.07
CA ILE A 83 -7.72 -4.44 -12.02
C ILE A 83 -8.90 -3.49 -12.21
N VAL A 84 -10.10 -4.06 -12.20
CA VAL A 84 -11.36 -3.33 -12.17
C VAL A 84 -12.17 -3.88 -11.01
N LEU A 85 -12.68 -2.98 -10.15
CA LEU A 85 -13.41 -3.40 -8.95
C LEU A 85 -14.90 -3.60 -9.25
N GLY A 86 -15.45 -4.69 -8.71
CA GLY A 86 -16.88 -4.96 -8.75
C GLY A 86 -17.48 -5.04 -7.35
N SER A 87 -18.80 -5.24 -7.29
CA SER A 87 -19.58 -5.15 -6.05
C SER A 87 -19.34 -6.24 -5.00
N LYS A 88 -18.54 -7.25 -5.32
CA LYS A 88 -18.26 -8.36 -4.41
C LYS A 88 -17.16 -8.03 -3.39
N GLY A 89 -16.46 -6.94 -3.63
CA GLY A 89 -15.46 -6.43 -2.69
C GLY A 89 -14.18 -7.26 -2.66
N GLY A 90 -13.39 -6.98 -1.63
CA GLY A 90 -12.07 -7.53 -1.48
C GLY A 90 -11.37 -6.98 -0.26
N ARG A 91 -10.09 -7.31 -0.16
CA ARG A 91 -9.19 -6.70 0.81
C ARG A 91 -7.78 -6.64 0.26
N PHE A 92 -7.02 -5.64 0.67
CA PHE A 92 -5.57 -5.69 0.60
C PHE A 92 -4.99 -5.46 1.99
N ARG A 93 -3.81 -6.02 2.22
CA ARG A 93 -3.14 -5.99 3.51
C ARG A 93 -1.64 -5.92 3.29
N ALA A 94 -0.96 -5.11 4.07
CA ALA A 94 0.49 -5.05 4.09
C ALA A 94 0.99 -4.93 5.52
N ARG A 95 2.23 -5.36 5.75
CA ARG A 95 2.91 -5.10 7.03
C ARG A 95 4.14 -4.26 6.76
N VAL A 96 4.17 -3.08 7.36
CA VAL A 96 5.13 -2.02 7.04
C VAL A 96 5.74 -1.40 8.29
N ARG A 97 6.91 -0.79 8.13
CA ARG A 97 7.61 -0.05 9.17
C ARG A 97 8.35 1.13 8.57
N LEU A 98 8.12 2.32 9.12
CA LEU A 98 8.97 3.49 8.90
C LEU A 98 10.30 3.23 9.63
N ALA A 99 11.37 2.91 8.90
CA ALA A 99 12.55 2.29 9.49
C ALA A 99 13.52 3.29 10.15
N ASP A 100 13.47 4.56 9.75
CA ASP A 100 14.43 5.58 10.17
C ASP A 100 13.78 6.82 10.80
N GLN A 101 12.70 7.35 10.20
CA GLN A 101 12.00 8.55 10.68
C GLN A 101 10.55 8.64 10.21
N ILE A 102 9.80 9.56 10.83
CA ILE A 102 8.39 9.84 10.50
C ILE A 102 8.27 11.01 9.52
N ALA A 103 9.00 12.09 9.79
CA ALA A 103 8.88 13.30 9.00
C ALA A 103 9.29 13.03 7.55
N SER A 104 8.41 13.36 6.61
CA SER A 104 8.64 13.21 5.18
C SER A 104 8.93 11.79 4.71
N ASN A 105 8.51 10.78 5.48
CA ASN A 105 8.52 9.39 5.06
C ASN A 105 7.08 9.01 4.69
N ASN A 106 6.79 9.14 3.39
CA ASN A 106 5.43 9.05 2.86
C ASN A 106 5.28 7.81 2.02
N PHE A 107 4.12 7.19 2.10
CA PHE A 107 3.81 6.05 1.25
C PHE A 107 2.33 5.95 0.92
N ARG A 108 2.04 5.22 -0.15
CA ARG A 108 0.71 4.71 -0.47
C ARG A 108 0.77 3.23 -0.79
N ILE A 109 -0.20 2.48 -0.27
CA ILE A 109 -0.32 1.05 -0.52
C ILE A 109 -1.78 0.73 -0.79
N GLY A 110 -2.05 0.06 -1.90
CA GLY A 110 -3.40 -0.38 -2.24
C GLY A 110 -3.61 -0.56 -3.73
N LEU A 111 -4.84 -0.36 -4.17
CA LEU A 111 -5.24 -0.40 -5.56
C LEU A 111 -5.33 1.05 -6.06
N GLN A 112 -4.48 1.45 -7.01
CA GLN A 112 -4.43 2.83 -7.50
C GLN A 112 -3.80 2.90 -8.89
N ASP A 113 -4.18 3.88 -9.69
CA ASP A 113 -3.49 4.26 -10.92
C ASP A 113 -2.62 5.50 -10.65
N SER A 114 -1.38 5.26 -10.20
CA SER A 114 -0.40 6.34 -10.06
C SER A 114 1.03 5.81 -9.96
N VAL A 115 1.89 6.38 -10.82
CA VAL A 115 3.34 6.17 -10.79
C VAL A 115 4.12 7.41 -10.30
N THR A 116 3.46 8.32 -9.59
CA THR A 116 4.06 9.58 -9.13
C THR A 116 3.80 9.81 -7.65
N ALA A 117 4.47 10.81 -7.06
CA ALA A 117 4.19 11.25 -5.68
C ALA A 117 2.89 12.07 -5.54
N THR A 118 2.16 12.32 -6.63
CA THR A 118 0.87 13.04 -6.58
C THR A 118 -0.27 12.05 -6.42
N SER A 119 -1.40 12.47 -5.83
CA SER A 119 -2.59 11.63 -5.68
C SER A 119 -2.94 10.88 -6.98
N PRO A 120 -3.31 9.59 -6.90
CA PRO A 120 -3.91 8.87 -8.01
C PRO A 120 -5.22 9.53 -8.46
N THR A 121 -5.63 9.25 -9.68
CA THR A 121 -6.95 9.66 -10.18
C THR A 121 -8.03 8.63 -9.91
N VAL A 122 -7.65 7.39 -9.65
CA VAL A 122 -8.54 6.24 -9.44
C VAL A 122 -7.93 5.33 -8.39
N GLY A 123 -8.77 4.78 -7.50
CA GLY A 123 -8.43 3.63 -6.68
C GLY A 123 -8.91 3.67 -5.24
N ILE A 124 -8.50 2.69 -4.44
CA ILE A 124 -8.66 2.63 -2.99
C ILE A 124 -7.29 2.29 -2.37
N TRP A 125 -6.76 3.17 -1.53
CA TRP A 125 -5.45 2.98 -0.92
C TRP A 125 -5.39 3.50 0.52
N ILE A 126 -4.37 3.03 1.23
CA ILE A 126 -3.91 3.66 2.47
C ILE A 126 -2.85 4.68 2.08
N ASP A 127 -3.00 5.89 2.60
CA ASP A 127 -2.04 6.98 2.44
C ASP A 127 -1.39 7.29 3.79
N CYS A 128 -0.07 7.48 3.77
CA CYS A 128 0.74 7.91 4.88
C CYS A 128 1.44 9.22 4.51
N ASP A 129 1.02 10.31 5.16
CA ASP A 129 1.62 11.63 5.04
C ASP A 129 2.30 12.00 6.35
N GLY A 130 3.64 12.02 6.36
CA GLY A 130 4.45 12.29 7.55
C GLY A 130 4.09 11.35 8.72
N GLY A 131 3.83 10.08 8.43
CA GLY A 131 3.39 9.06 9.39
C GLY A 131 1.90 9.06 9.72
N VAL A 132 1.12 10.06 9.29
CA VAL A 132 -0.33 10.10 9.55
C VAL A 132 -1.05 9.22 8.54
N LEU A 133 -1.78 8.22 9.02
CA LEU A 133 -2.50 7.29 8.16
C LEU A 133 -3.89 7.81 7.77
N SER A 134 -4.29 7.58 6.53
CA SER A 134 -5.64 7.82 6.04
C SER A 134 -6.07 6.76 5.01
N LEU A 135 -7.38 6.54 4.93
CA LEU A 135 -8.02 5.78 3.86
C LEU A 135 -8.50 6.77 2.80
N GLN A 136 -8.15 6.50 1.55
CA GLN A 136 -8.53 7.30 0.38
C GLN A 136 -9.27 6.42 -0.61
N ALA A 137 -10.24 7.00 -1.31
CA ALA A 137 -10.86 6.39 -2.48
C ALA A 137 -11.27 7.48 -3.48
N ASP A 138 -10.68 7.42 -4.66
CA ASP A 138 -10.86 8.43 -5.71
C ASP A 138 -11.42 7.78 -6.98
N SER A 139 -12.22 8.54 -7.71
CA SER A 139 -12.76 8.18 -9.01
C SER A 139 -12.45 9.28 -10.00
N ALA A 140 -12.05 8.89 -11.21
CA ALA A 140 -11.61 9.79 -12.27
C ALA A 140 -12.68 10.83 -12.64
N ASP A 141 -13.96 10.49 -12.48
CA ASP A 141 -15.08 11.31 -12.92
C ASP A 141 -16.27 11.38 -11.94
N HIS A 142 -16.24 10.67 -10.81
CA HIS A 142 -17.32 10.69 -9.81
C HIS A 142 -16.96 11.36 -8.48
N GLY A 143 -15.66 11.60 -8.22
CA GLY A 143 -15.15 12.40 -7.11
C GLY A 143 -14.43 11.61 -6.01
N ASP A 144 -13.76 12.37 -5.14
CA ASP A 144 -12.76 11.87 -4.20
C ASP A 144 -13.28 11.88 -2.76
N VAL A 145 -12.98 10.82 -2.00
CA VAL A 145 -13.40 10.71 -0.60
C VAL A 145 -12.27 10.17 0.28
N SER A 146 -12.20 10.66 1.51
CA SER A 146 -11.14 10.29 2.44
C SER A 146 -11.56 10.29 3.90
N ALA A 147 -10.87 9.46 4.68
CA ALA A 147 -11.06 9.36 6.11
C ALA A 147 -9.72 9.12 6.82
N ALA A 148 -9.31 10.06 7.67
CA ALA A 148 -8.11 9.90 8.50
C ALA A 148 -8.29 8.76 9.51
N ALA A 149 -7.19 8.06 9.81
CA ALA A 149 -7.13 7.13 10.93
C ALA A 149 -7.47 7.85 12.25
N ALA A 150 -8.22 7.20 13.13
CA ALA A 150 -8.51 7.72 14.45
C ALA A 150 -8.69 6.60 15.49
N GLY A 151 -8.18 6.85 16.70
CA GLY A 151 -8.48 6.03 17.88
C GLY A 151 -7.75 4.69 17.96
N VAL A 152 -6.73 4.45 17.15
CA VAL A 152 -5.94 3.20 17.15
C VAL A 152 -4.93 3.21 18.30
N GLY A 153 -4.97 2.22 19.19
CA GLY A 153 -4.14 2.19 20.40
C GLY A 153 -2.64 2.04 20.16
N THR A 154 -2.24 1.47 19.02
CA THR A 154 -0.83 1.25 18.64
C THR A 154 -0.19 2.45 17.94
N LEU A 155 -0.98 3.46 17.55
CA LEU A 155 -0.50 4.67 16.89
C LEU A 155 -0.26 5.80 17.90
N THR A 156 0.71 6.68 17.61
CA THR A 156 0.90 7.91 18.37
C THR A 156 -0.34 8.80 18.19
N SER A 157 -0.95 9.19 19.32
CA SER A 157 -2.19 9.97 19.36
C SER A 157 -3.36 9.35 18.59
N GLY A 158 -3.31 8.04 18.30
CA GLY A 158 -4.36 7.34 17.59
C GLY A 158 -4.37 7.47 16.07
N THR A 159 -3.39 8.17 15.47
CA THR A 159 -3.38 8.47 14.02
C THR A 159 -2.03 8.28 13.33
N THR A 160 -0.92 8.43 14.07
CA THR A 160 0.42 8.51 13.49
C THR A 160 1.22 7.24 13.76
N MET A 161 1.85 6.67 12.75
CA MET A 161 2.76 5.53 12.87
C MET A 161 3.88 5.78 13.86
N VAL A 162 4.37 4.71 14.47
CA VAL A 162 5.51 4.76 15.38
C VAL A 162 6.76 4.32 14.61
N VAL A 163 7.78 5.18 14.58
CA VAL A 163 9.06 4.86 13.93
C VAL A 163 9.63 3.55 14.48
N THR A 164 10.29 2.76 13.65
CA THR A 164 10.87 1.45 13.98
C THR A 164 9.89 0.40 14.51
N THR A 165 8.58 0.67 14.44
CA THR A 165 7.52 -0.27 14.84
C THR A 165 6.82 -0.81 13.61
N TRP A 166 6.65 -2.14 13.57
CA TRP A 166 5.86 -2.80 12.55
C TRP A 166 4.37 -2.56 12.79
N HIS A 167 3.68 -2.14 11.74
CA HIS A 167 2.23 -2.01 11.72
C HIS A 167 1.64 -2.88 10.62
N ASP A 168 0.56 -3.56 10.97
CA ASP A 168 -0.22 -4.38 10.06
C ASP A 168 -1.41 -3.56 9.57
N ILE A 169 -1.38 -3.16 8.30
CA ILE A 169 -2.37 -2.26 7.72
C ILE A 169 -3.24 -3.02 6.71
N GLU A 170 -4.55 -2.87 6.81
CA GLU A 170 -5.52 -3.61 5.98
C GLU A 170 -6.64 -2.68 5.54
N VAL A 171 -7.07 -2.80 4.29
CA VAL A 171 -8.35 -2.25 3.83
C VAL A 171 -9.25 -3.39 3.40
N ARG A 172 -10.51 -3.33 3.84
CA ARG A 172 -11.60 -4.17 3.34
C ARG A 172 -12.58 -3.28 2.63
N PHE A 173 -13.01 -3.64 1.44
CA PHE A 173 -13.99 -2.90 0.66
C PHE A 173 -15.08 -3.84 0.16
N ASP A 174 -16.31 -3.33 0.09
CA ASP A 174 -17.50 -4.08 -0.28
C ASP A 174 -18.65 -3.15 -0.72
N GLY A 175 -19.81 -3.74 -0.97
CA GLY A 175 -21.01 -3.03 -1.41
C GLY A 175 -21.06 -2.78 -2.91
N GLU A 176 -22.19 -2.26 -3.37
CA GLU A 176 -22.40 -1.84 -4.77
C GLU A 176 -22.89 -0.40 -4.76
N ASN A 177 -22.08 0.51 -5.29
CA ASN A 177 -22.51 1.88 -5.52
C ASN A 177 -23.37 1.97 -6.79
N ALA A 178 -23.84 3.17 -7.15
CA ALA A 178 -24.67 3.37 -8.34
C ALA A 178 -23.95 3.10 -9.68
N ASN A 179 -22.61 3.03 -9.65
CA ASN A 179 -21.71 2.82 -10.78
C ASN A 179 -21.18 1.38 -10.84
N GLY A 180 -21.65 0.47 -9.97
CA GLY A 180 -21.29 -0.96 -10.02
C GLY A 180 -19.95 -1.32 -9.35
N GLY A 181 -19.20 -0.35 -8.86
CA GLY A 181 -18.03 -0.55 -8.01
C GLY A 181 -18.37 -0.62 -6.51
N PRO A 182 -17.36 -0.67 -5.63
CA PRO A 182 -17.56 -0.72 -4.17
C PRO A 182 -18.19 0.57 -3.64
N ASP A 183 -19.03 0.43 -2.60
CA ASP A 183 -19.74 1.54 -1.95
C ASP A 183 -19.09 1.96 -0.62
N SER A 184 -18.39 1.01 0.01
CA SER A 184 -17.80 1.16 1.34
C SER A 184 -16.40 0.57 1.43
N ALA A 185 -15.56 1.17 2.28
CA ALA A 185 -14.27 0.65 2.67
C ALA A 185 -13.94 0.93 4.13
N GLN A 186 -13.17 0.03 4.74
CA GLN A 186 -12.78 0.08 6.15
C GLN A 186 -11.30 -0.19 6.26
N MET A 187 -10.58 0.75 6.88
CA MET A 187 -9.16 0.60 7.16
C MET A 187 -8.96 0.10 8.58
N TYR A 188 -8.07 -0.87 8.74
CA TYR A 188 -7.63 -1.42 10.01
C TYR A 188 -6.12 -1.23 10.15
N VAL A 189 -5.69 -0.95 11.38
CA VAL A 189 -4.29 -0.87 11.77
C VAL A 189 -4.11 -1.76 13.00
N ASP A 190 -3.22 -2.74 12.91
CA ASP A 190 -2.97 -3.77 13.93
C ASP A 190 -4.25 -4.50 14.38
N GLY A 191 -5.19 -4.66 13.44
CA GLY A 191 -6.50 -5.29 13.66
C GLY A 191 -7.55 -4.38 14.32
N GLU A 192 -7.20 -3.14 14.68
CA GLU A 192 -8.14 -2.14 15.17
C GLU A 192 -8.70 -1.32 14.01
N LEU A 193 -10.02 -1.07 14.03
CA LEU A 193 -10.65 -0.22 13.02
C LEU A 193 -10.14 1.22 13.15
N ALA A 194 -9.54 1.73 12.08
CA ALA A 194 -8.89 3.04 12.05
C ALA A 194 -9.71 4.09 11.29
N ALA A 195 -10.32 3.74 10.15
CA ALA A 195 -11.11 4.66 9.34
C ALA A 195 -12.22 3.94 8.56
N LYS A 196 -13.24 4.69 8.12
CA LYS A 196 -14.37 4.18 7.34
C LYS A 196 -14.82 5.19 6.29
N LEU A 197 -15.11 4.68 5.10
CA LEU A 197 -15.90 5.30 4.04
C LEU A 197 -17.14 4.42 3.88
N ASP A 198 -18.34 4.95 4.15
CA ASP A 198 -19.56 4.14 4.22
C ASP A 198 -20.66 4.76 3.38
N GLY A 199 -20.96 4.14 2.23
CA GLY A 199 -21.93 4.67 1.26
C GLY A 199 -21.46 5.94 0.55
N THR A 200 -20.14 6.10 0.39
CA THR A 200 -19.53 7.31 -0.17
C THR A 200 -18.56 7.04 -1.31
N ILE A 201 -18.15 5.79 -1.52
CA ILE A 201 -17.24 5.44 -2.61
C ILE A 201 -18.04 5.35 -3.90
N VAL A 202 -17.53 6.00 -4.95
CA VAL A 202 -18.23 6.15 -6.24
C VAL A 202 -17.42 5.65 -7.43
N ILE A 203 -16.46 4.75 -7.18
CA ILE A 203 -15.65 4.07 -8.21
C ILE A 203 -16.55 3.31 -9.18
N ASP A 204 -16.31 3.45 -10.49
CA ASP A 204 -17.07 2.77 -11.56
C ASP A 204 -16.47 1.39 -11.89
N ASN A 205 -17.27 0.53 -12.52
CA ASN A 205 -16.90 -0.79 -13.03
C ASN A 205 -16.11 -0.77 -14.34
N ASP A 206 -15.69 0.40 -14.83
CA ASP A 206 -14.77 0.55 -15.96
C ASP A 206 -13.48 1.30 -15.59
N GLU A 207 -13.33 1.66 -14.31
CA GLU A 207 -12.12 2.28 -13.80
C GLU A 207 -11.05 1.22 -13.57
N GLU A 208 -9.93 1.40 -14.28
CA GLU A 208 -8.76 0.53 -14.25
C GLU A 208 -7.78 1.04 -13.18
N MET A 209 -7.15 0.10 -12.47
CA MET A 209 -6.16 0.37 -11.44
C MET A 209 -5.17 -0.81 -11.33
N GLU A 210 -4.15 -0.66 -10.49
CA GLU A 210 -3.14 -1.68 -10.23
C GLU A 210 -2.87 -1.84 -8.74
N LEU A 211 -2.38 -3.02 -8.33
CA LEU A 211 -1.86 -3.20 -6.98
C LEU A 211 -0.48 -2.57 -6.93
N SER A 212 -0.30 -1.56 -6.08
CA SER A 212 0.96 -0.83 -5.99
C SER A 212 1.36 -0.40 -4.58
N ILE A 213 2.67 -0.22 -4.43
CA ILE A 213 3.33 0.38 -3.28
C ILE A 213 4.11 1.58 -3.82
N VAL A 214 3.81 2.76 -3.32
CA VAL A 214 4.48 4.01 -3.68
C VAL A 214 5.16 4.52 -2.41
N HIS A 215 6.44 4.85 -2.46
CA HIS A 215 7.17 5.43 -1.33
C HIS A 215 7.99 6.62 -1.82
N TRP A 216 7.93 7.74 -1.09
CA TRP A 216 8.63 8.96 -1.46
C TRP A 216 8.93 9.83 -0.24
N GLN A 217 9.78 10.83 -0.45
CA GLN A 217 10.10 11.86 0.53
C GLN A 217 9.66 13.25 0.08
N ASP A 218 9.25 14.13 1.00
CA ASP A 218 8.78 15.50 0.68
C ASP A 218 9.44 16.62 1.51
N SER A 219 10.65 16.39 2.02
CA SER A 219 11.27 17.18 3.11
C SER A 219 11.93 18.52 2.73
N GLY A 220 11.88 18.99 1.49
CA GLY A 220 12.60 20.20 1.07
C GLY A 220 14.12 20.05 0.98
N GLY A 221 14.68 18.91 1.39
CA GLY A 221 16.11 18.79 1.62
C GLY A 221 16.62 17.37 1.79
N ALA A 222 17.16 16.81 0.71
CA ALA A 222 18.26 15.84 0.63
C ALA A 222 18.45 14.82 1.79
N LEU A 223 17.38 14.26 2.34
CA LEU A 223 17.42 13.14 3.28
C LEU A 223 16.80 11.93 2.59
N ALA A 224 17.53 10.82 2.60
CA ALA A 224 16.96 9.52 2.27
C ALA A 224 16.11 9.07 3.46
N VAL A 225 14.93 8.52 3.16
CA VAL A 225 14.05 7.90 4.15
C VAL A 225 13.81 6.44 3.80
N GLU A 226 13.55 5.62 4.80
CA GLU A 226 13.50 4.17 4.66
C GLU A 226 12.10 3.62 5.00
N LEU A 227 11.53 2.85 4.06
CA LEU A 227 10.31 2.08 4.28
C LEU A 227 10.65 0.59 4.19
N ASP A 228 10.32 -0.14 5.24
CA ASP A 228 10.39 -1.60 5.27
C ASP A 228 9.00 -2.20 5.02
N ILE A 229 8.95 -3.24 4.19
CA ILE A 229 7.75 -4.00 3.84
C ILE A 229 8.04 -5.49 4.06
N ASP A 230 7.30 -6.10 4.98
CA ASP A 230 7.40 -7.53 5.32
C ASP A 230 6.59 -8.36 4.32
N TYR A 231 5.34 -8.00 4.10
CA TYR A 231 4.49 -8.68 3.12
C TYR A 231 3.43 -7.75 2.55
N ILE A 232 2.86 -8.17 1.42
CA ILE A 232 1.62 -7.62 0.85
C ILE A 232 0.71 -8.75 0.36
N GLU A 233 -0.59 -8.60 0.57
CA GLU A 233 -1.64 -9.50 0.09
C GLU A 233 -2.78 -8.71 -0.54
N LEU A 234 -3.37 -9.26 -1.60
CA LEU A 234 -4.62 -8.79 -2.21
C LEU A 234 -5.55 -9.99 -2.37
N PHE A 235 -6.81 -9.80 -2.00
CA PHE A 235 -7.91 -10.70 -2.30
C PHE A 235 -9.04 -9.92 -2.95
N LEU A 236 -9.49 -10.38 -4.12
CA LEU A 236 -10.70 -9.88 -4.79
C LEU A 236 -11.71 -11.02 -4.90
N ALA A 237 -12.94 -10.79 -4.43
CA ALA A 237 -14.00 -11.78 -4.48
C ALA A 237 -14.64 -11.86 -5.88
N ARG A 238 -15.03 -13.07 -6.31
CA ARG A 238 -15.61 -13.32 -7.64
C ARG A 238 -17.10 -13.59 -7.68
#